data_AF-A0A7V9JSA0-F1
#
_entry.id   AF-A0A7V9JSA0-F1
#
_cell.length_a   1.000
_cell.length_b   1.000
_cell.length_c   1.000
_cell.angle_alpha   90.00
_cell.angle_beta   90.00
_cell.angle_gamma   90.00
#
_symmetry.space_group_name_H-M   'P 1'
#
loop_
_entity.id
_entity.type
_entity.pdbx_description
1 polymer ?
#
loop_
_entity_poly.entity_id
_entity_poly.type
_entity_poly.pdbx_seq_one_letter_code
_entity_poly.pdbx_strand_id
1 'polypeptide(L)'
;MRAACAEVVDRTTERRSCLIFAAGIAHATHLVAVLQELGQEAEAIFGDTPLDERDERIARFRRGTLKYLVNVAVLTTGFDAPQVDCVALMRPTLSAGLYYQMVGRGFRAAQGKNDCLVLDFGGNILRHGPVDAVGGVSSRTSDEPAPAKECPECQSIIAAGYTACPTCGYVFPPPQLHAHAAEASTAGIITGQATTSEHPVRQVYYSVHTKRGADEATPKTLRVEYEIGWRCFHSEWICIEHAGWARQKAEEWWRRRSRAPVPLTAAEAVAAAEAGALCTTTAITVRSVAGEPYDRIIAHQLGEKPPWRQMGDVDDPPDSYASTLSDDEVPF
;
A
#
# COMPACT_ATOMS: atom_id res chain seq x y z
N MET A 1 -4.86 -6.16 -16.69
CA MET A 1 -5.19 -5.47 -17.96
C MET A 1 -6.67 -5.06 -18.04
N ARG A 2 -7.61 -5.94 -18.41
CA ARG A 2 -9.03 -5.55 -18.58
C ARG A 2 -9.66 -4.92 -17.34
N ALA A 3 -9.40 -5.49 -16.16
CA ALA A 3 -9.83 -4.93 -14.87
C ALA A 3 -9.27 -3.52 -14.65
N ALA A 4 -7.95 -3.33 -14.83
CA ALA A 4 -7.31 -2.03 -14.67
C ALA A 4 -7.84 -0.97 -15.67
N CYS A 5 -8.09 -1.34 -16.93
CA CYS A 5 -8.73 -0.44 -17.89
C CYS A 5 -10.17 -0.12 -17.49
N ALA A 6 -10.95 -1.10 -17.03
CA ALA A 6 -12.32 -0.87 -16.57
C ALA A 6 -12.37 0.09 -15.38
N GLU A 7 -11.46 -0.06 -14.42
CA GLU A 7 -11.32 0.88 -13.30
C GLU A 7 -10.92 2.28 -13.77
N VAL A 8 -9.97 2.40 -14.72
CA VAL A 8 -9.65 3.70 -15.33
C VAL A 8 -10.91 4.33 -15.91
N VAL A 9 -11.72 3.59 -16.67
CA VAL A 9 -12.96 4.12 -17.27
C VAL A 9 -13.94 4.58 -16.21
N ASP A 10 -14.20 3.75 -15.19
CA ASP A 10 -15.12 4.04 -14.09
C ASP A 10 -14.71 5.31 -13.31
N ARG A 11 -13.43 5.39 -12.93
CA ARG A 11 -12.87 6.50 -12.15
C ARG A 11 -12.70 7.79 -12.95
N THR A 12 -12.84 7.73 -14.27
CA THR A 12 -12.65 8.88 -15.17
C THR A 12 -13.92 9.29 -15.90
N THR A 13 -15.10 8.85 -15.45
CA THR A 13 -16.41 9.24 -16.01
C THR A 13 -16.59 10.76 -16.12
N GLU A 14 -16.22 11.50 -15.07
CA GLU A 14 -16.29 12.98 -15.02
C GLU A 14 -15.03 13.69 -15.55
N ARG A 15 -14.04 12.94 -16.04
CA ARG A 15 -12.75 13.47 -16.52
C ARG A 15 -12.75 13.59 -18.05
N ARG A 16 -11.99 14.55 -18.57
CA ARG A 16 -11.97 14.88 -20.00
C ARG A 16 -10.66 14.53 -20.70
N SER A 17 -9.55 14.47 -19.99
CA SER A 17 -8.22 14.31 -20.59
C SER A 17 -7.34 13.43 -19.72
N CYS A 18 -7.33 12.14 -20.05
CA CYS A 18 -6.63 11.10 -19.33
C CYS A 18 -5.32 10.73 -20.04
N LEU A 19 -4.19 11.00 -19.40
CA LEU A 19 -2.86 10.62 -19.89
C LEU A 19 -2.41 9.32 -19.23
N ILE A 20 -2.14 8.29 -20.02
CA ILE A 20 -1.80 6.94 -19.53
C ILE A 20 -0.33 6.64 -19.84
N PHE A 21 0.46 6.27 -18.83
CA PHE A 21 1.86 5.90 -18.98
C PHE A 21 2.02 4.38 -19.01
N ALA A 22 2.31 3.85 -20.20
CA ALA A 22 2.50 2.43 -20.43
C ALA A 22 3.97 2.01 -20.29
N ALA A 23 4.15 0.72 -19.99
CA ALA A 23 5.46 0.13 -19.72
C ALA A 23 6.33 -0.04 -20.99
N GLY A 24 5.70 -0.19 -22.16
CA GLY A 24 6.33 -0.46 -23.46
C GLY A 24 5.32 -0.36 -24.60
N ILE A 25 5.77 -0.44 -25.86
CA ILE A 25 4.92 -0.32 -27.07
C ILE A 25 3.82 -1.38 -27.07
N ALA A 26 4.18 -2.66 -26.92
CA ALA A 26 3.21 -3.75 -26.88
C ALA A 26 2.17 -3.57 -25.76
N HIS A 27 2.59 -3.05 -24.59
CA HIS A 27 1.67 -2.76 -23.50
C HIS A 27 0.71 -1.61 -23.87
N ALA A 28 1.21 -0.54 -24.45
CA ALA A 28 0.37 0.59 -24.88
C ALA A 28 -0.65 0.17 -25.95
N THR A 29 -0.24 -0.62 -26.95
CA THR A 29 -1.16 -1.14 -27.97
C THR A 29 -2.27 -1.98 -27.35
N HIS A 30 -1.93 -2.83 -26.37
CA HIS A 30 -2.92 -3.64 -25.66
C HIS A 30 -3.86 -2.77 -24.81
N LEU A 31 -3.36 -1.74 -24.12
CA LEU A 31 -4.20 -0.80 -23.37
C LEU A 31 -5.21 -0.09 -24.28
N VAL A 32 -4.76 0.39 -25.45
CA VAL A 32 -5.64 1.03 -26.43
C VAL A 32 -6.72 0.07 -26.90
N ALA A 33 -6.37 -1.16 -27.30
CA ALA A 33 -7.34 -2.15 -27.75
C ALA A 33 -8.42 -2.42 -26.69
N VAL A 34 -8.02 -2.62 -25.44
CA VAL A 34 -8.96 -2.87 -24.33
C VAL A 34 -9.84 -1.66 -24.03
N LEU A 35 -9.30 -0.44 -24.09
CA LEU A 35 -10.11 0.77 -23.90
C LEU A 35 -11.15 0.94 -25.02
N GLN A 36 -10.78 0.63 -26.25
CA GLN A 36 -11.70 0.65 -27.40
C GLN A 36 -12.78 -0.43 -27.28
N GLU A 37 -12.43 -1.64 -26.82
CA GLU A 37 -13.41 -2.70 -26.49
C GLU A 37 -14.40 -2.27 -25.40
N LEU A 38 -13.97 -1.41 -24.47
CA LEU A 38 -14.82 -0.79 -23.44
C LEU A 38 -15.59 0.44 -23.96
N GLY A 39 -15.61 0.66 -25.28
CA GLY A 39 -16.35 1.74 -25.93
C GLY A 39 -15.72 3.13 -25.76
N GLN A 40 -14.43 3.21 -25.43
CA GLN A 40 -13.73 4.47 -25.23
C GLN A 40 -12.86 4.87 -26.42
N GLU A 41 -12.78 6.18 -26.68
CA GLU A 41 -11.84 6.73 -27.65
C GLU A 41 -10.43 6.82 -27.03
N ALA A 42 -9.54 5.95 -27.49
CA ALA A 42 -8.17 5.84 -27.01
C ALA A 42 -7.18 5.69 -28.17
N GLU A 43 -6.03 6.35 -28.06
CA GLU A 43 -4.92 6.23 -29.01
C GLU A 43 -3.58 6.23 -28.29
N ALA A 44 -2.53 5.74 -28.96
CA ALA A 44 -1.18 5.70 -28.42
C ALA A 44 -0.20 6.56 -29.22
N ILE A 45 0.80 7.11 -28.53
CA ILE A 45 1.97 7.76 -29.15
C ILE A 45 3.23 7.03 -28.71
N PHE A 46 4.07 6.74 -29.70
CA PHE A 46 5.37 6.09 -29.59
C PHE A 46 6.49 7.05 -30.03
N GLY A 47 7.73 6.56 -30.02
CA GLY A 47 8.89 7.34 -30.47
C GLY A 47 9.05 7.38 -31.98
N ASP A 48 8.58 6.34 -32.65
CA ASP A 48 8.57 6.13 -34.08
C ASP A 48 7.22 6.47 -34.73
N THR A 49 6.25 6.99 -33.97
CA THR A 49 4.99 7.51 -34.55
C THR A 49 5.31 8.63 -35.55
N PRO A 50 4.82 8.54 -36.81
CA PRO A 50 4.98 9.59 -37.80
C PRO A 50 4.59 10.96 -37.25
N LEU A 51 5.31 12.00 -37.66
CA LEU A 51 5.15 13.35 -37.09
C LEU A 51 3.73 13.91 -37.29
N ASP A 52 3.16 13.69 -38.46
CA ASP A 52 1.79 14.07 -38.82
C ASP A 52 0.75 13.35 -37.96
N GLU A 53 0.87 12.03 -37.80
CA GLU A 53 -0.01 11.25 -36.91
C GLU A 53 0.12 11.69 -35.45
N ARG A 54 1.36 11.93 -34.99
CA ARG A 54 1.64 12.40 -33.64
C ARG A 54 0.98 13.76 -33.40
N ASP A 55 1.15 14.70 -34.32
CA ASP A 55 0.59 16.05 -34.20
C ASP A 55 -0.94 16.03 -34.22
N GLU A 56 -1.55 15.19 -35.06
CA GLU A 56 -2.99 15.00 -35.10
C GLU A 56 -3.54 14.44 -33.77
N ARG A 57 -2.93 13.37 -33.25
CA ARG A 57 -3.31 12.76 -31.96
C ARG A 57 -3.20 13.76 -30.81
N ILE A 58 -2.10 14.51 -30.76
CA ILE A 58 -1.89 15.56 -29.75
C ILE A 58 -2.96 16.65 -29.89
N ALA A 59 -3.28 17.06 -31.12
CA ALA A 59 -4.29 18.09 -31.36
C ALA A 59 -5.70 17.63 -30.96
N ARG A 60 -6.08 16.38 -31.25
CA ARG A 60 -7.33 15.77 -30.79
C ARG A 60 -7.41 15.68 -29.27
N PHE A 61 -6.32 15.29 -28.62
CA PHE A 61 -6.23 15.26 -27.16
C PHE A 61 -6.34 16.66 -26.55
N ARG A 62 -5.72 17.67 -27.17
CA ARG A 62 -5.83 19.08 -26.74
C ARG A 62 -7.23 19.66 -26.85
N ARG A 63 -7.98 19.27 -27.88
CA ARG A 63 -9.37 19.70 -28.07
C ARG A 63 -10.37 18.90 -27.23
N GLY A 64 -9.93 17.87 -26.53
CA GLY A 64 -10.80 16.99 -25.74
C GLY A 64 -11.66 16.05 -26.58
N THR A 65 -11.39 15.90 -27.88
CA THR A 65 -12.07 14.91 -28.72
C THR A 65 -11.51 13.52 -28.48
N LEU A 66 -10.20 13.41 -28.18
CA LEU A 66 -9.59 12.17 -27.71
C LEU A 66 -9.48 12.21 -26.17
N LYS A 67 -10.18 11.30 -25.48
CA LYS A 67 -10.20 11.25 -24.00
C LYS A 67 -8.96 10.57 -23.42
N TYR A 68 -8.54 9.44 -23.98
CA TYR A 68 -7.42 8.64 -23.46
C TYR A 68 -6.23 8.68 -24.42
N LEU A 69 -5.11 9.21 -23.94
CA LEU A 69 -3.85 9.20 -24.68
C LEU A 69 -2.83 8.32 -23.95
N VAL A 70 -2.44 7.22 -24.57
CA VAL A 70 -1.46 6.27 -24.05
C VAL A 70 -0.06 6.64 -24.55
N ASN A 71 0.92 6.72 -23.66
CA ASN A 71 2.30 7.09 -23.98
C ASN A 71 3.29 6.07 -23.41
N VAL A 72 4.35 5.81 -24.17
CA VAL A 72 5.48 4.95 -23.79
C VAL A 72 6.76 5.76 -23.73
N ALA A 73 7.03 6.45 -22.61
CA ALA A 73 8.32 7.10 -22.36
C ALA A 73 8.87 8.08 -23.43
N VAL A 74 8.08 8.56 -24.40
CA VAL A 74 8.58 9.42 -25.51
C VAL A 74 8.04 10.85 -25.48
N LEU A 75 7.78 11.37 -24.28
CA LEU A 75 7.37 12.76 -24.10
C LEU A 75 8.38 13.53 -23.25
N THR A 76 9.64 13.52 -23.70
CA THR A 76 10.72 14.33 -23.14
C THR A 76 10.89 15.67 -23.86
N THR A 77 10.35 15.84 -25.08
CA THR A 77 10.35 17.12 -25.80
C THR A 77 9.03 17.35 -26.55
N GLY A 78 8.40 18.51 -26.33
CA GLY A 78 7.31 19.04 -27.18
C GLY A 78 5.85 18.75 -26.78
N PHE A 79 5.57 17.78 -25.91
CA PHE A 79 4.19 17.53 -25.44
C PHE A 79 3.86 18.35 -24.20
N ASP A 80 3.03 19.37 -24.41
CA ASP A 80 2.38 20.15 -23.36
C ASP A 80 0.87 20.09 -23.50
N ALA A 81 0.20 19.61 -22.45
CA ALA A 81 -1.25 19.47 -22.38
C ALA A 81 -1.73 19.87 -20.97
N PRO A 82 -1.80 21.18 -20.66
CA PRO A 82 -2.17 21.65 -19.32
C PRO A 82 -3.56 21.17 -18.88
N GLN A 83 -4.45 20.91 -19.83
CA GLN A 83 -5.81 20.45 -19.59
C GLN A 83 -5.93 19.00 -19.09
N VAL A 84 -4.83 18.24 -19.01
CA VAL A 84 -4.81 16.89 -18.40
C VAL A 84 -5.35 16.96 -16.98
N ASP A 85 -6.46 16.26 -16.74
CA ASP A 85 -7.19 16.19 -15.47
C ASP A 85 -7.17 14.77 -14.86
N CYS A 86 -6.52 13.82 -15.54
CA CYS A 86 -6.20 12.51 -15.00
C CYS A 86 -4.86 11.97 -15.54
N VAL A 87 -4.05 11.38 -14.65
CA VAL A 87 -2.83 10.64 -15.00
C VAL A 87 -2.95 9.20 -14.51
N ALA A 88 -2.84 8.22 -15.41
CA ALA A 88 -2.81 6.80 -15.04
C ALA A 88 -1.40 6.20 -15.24
N LEU A 89 -0.81 5.66 -14.18
CA LEU A 89 0.49 5.01 -14.20
C LEU A 89 0.30 3.50 -14.38
N MET A 90 0.31 3.04 -15.63
CA MET A 90 0.26 1.62 -16.01
C MET A 90 1.67 1.02 -16.10
N ARG A 91 2.65 1.58 -15.41
CA ARG A 91 4.01 1.05 -15.39
C ARG A 91 4.66 1.24 -14.03
N PRO A 92 5.37 0.23 -13.51
CA PRO A 92 6.32 0.47 -12.43
C PRO A 92 7.52 1.27 -12.95
N THR A 93 8.09 2.11 -12.09
CA THR A 93 9.38 2.77 -12.31
C THR A 93 10.21 2.71 -11.03
N LEU A 94 11.52 2.46 -11.17
CA LEU A 94 12.50 2.59 -10.08
C LEU A 94 13.06 4.02 -9.97
N SER A 95 12.84 4.86 -11.00
CA SER A 95 13.23 6.27 -10.96
C SER A 95 12.12 7.11 -10.35
N ALA A 96 12.38 7.69 -9.18
CA ALA A 96 11.53 8.69 -8.56
C ALA A 96 11.36 9.90 -9.50
N GLY A 97 12.46 10.38 -10.09
CA GLY A 97 12.46 11.45 -11.09
C GLY A 97 11.46 11.24 -12.23
N LEU A 98 11.46 10.06 -12.85
CA LEU A 98 10.50 9.72 -13.91
C LEU A 98 9.07 9.67 -13.36
N TYR A 99 8.85 9.07 -12.19
CA TYR A 99 7.53 9.06 -11.54
C TYR A 99 6.95 10.46 -11.40
N TYR A 100 7.74 11.44 -10.95
CA TYR A 100 7.27 12.83 -10.87
C TYR A 100 7.07 13.50 -12.20
N GLN A 101 7.95 13.25 -13.17
CA GLN A 101 7.77 13.81 -14.50
C GLN A 101 6.45 13.32 -15.11
N MET A 102 6.07 12.07 -14.86
CA MET A 102 4.79 11.51 -15.29
C MET A 102 3.62 12.20 -14.58
N VAL A 103 3.62 12.21 -13.23
CA VAL A 103 2.52 12.80 -12.47
C VAL A 103 2.42 14.32 -12.66
N GLY A 104 3.56 15.00 -12.72
CA GLY A 104 3.67 16.45 -12.93
C GLY A 104 3.10 16.93 -14.26
N ARG A 105 2.85 16.05 -15.24
CA ARG A 105 2.07 16.41 -16.44
C ARG A 105 0.63 16.82 -16.09
N GLY A 106 0.07 16.27 -15.02
CA GLY A 106 -1.27 16.60 -14.54
C GLY A 106 -1.36 17.84 -13.66
N PHE A 107 -0.24 18.32 -13.10
CA PHE A 107 -0.22 19.42 -12.11
C PHE A 107 -0.25 20.83 -12.70
N ARG A 108 -0.14 20.97 -14.02
CA ARG A 108 -0.18 22.29 -14.68
C ARG A 108 -1.58 22.90 -14.53
N ALA A 109 -1.71 24.16 -14.11
CA ALA A 109 -3.03 24.79 -14.04
C ALA A 109 -3.65 24.95 -15.44
N ALA A 110 -4.97 24.80 -15.55
CA ALA A 110 -5.72 25.02 -16.78
C ALA A 110 -7.13 25.53 -16.47
N GLN A 111 -7.71 26.30 -17.38
CA GLN A 111 -9.06 26.84 -17.21
C GLN A 111 -10.08 25.70 -17.11
N GLY A 112 -10.90 25.71 -16.05
CA GLY A 112 -11.91 24.69 -15.81
C GLY A 112 -11.38 23.36 -15.25
N LYS A 113 -10.10 23.31 -14.84
CA LYS A 113 -9.51 22.19 -14.09
C LYS A 113 -9.34 22.57 -12.62
N ASN A 114 -10.09 21.90 -11.74
CA ASN A 114 -10.03 22.13 -10.30
C ASN A 114 -9.01 21.23 -9.60
N ASP A 115 -8.84 20.01 -10.11
CA ASP A 115 -7.94 19.00 -9.56
C ASP A 115 -7.47 18.04 -10.67
N CYS A 116 -6.50 17.19 -10.34
CA CYS A 116 -6.01 16.13 -11.22
C CYS A 116 -6.06 14.79 -10.49
N LEU A 117 -6.76 13.82 -11.06
CA LEU A 117 -6.81 12.46 -10.55
C LEU A 117 -5.52 11.72 -10.93
N VAL A 118 -4.94 10.96 -10.00
CA VAL A 118 -3.80 10.08 -10.30
C VAL A 118 -4.15 8.65 -9.92
N LEU A 119 -4.05 7.75 -10.88
CA LEU A 119 -4.34 6.32 -10.74
C LEU A 119 -3.04 5.55 -10.89
N ASP A 120 -2.53 4.94 -9.83
CA ASP A 120 -1.25 4.25 -9.85
C ASP A 120 -1.40 2.72 -9.78
N PHE A 121 -1.25 2.07 -10.93
CA PHE A 121 -1.25 0.61 -11.04
C PHE A 121 0.18 0.04 -11.01
N GLY A 122 1.22 0.89 -11.03
CA GLY A 122 2.63 0.49 -11.00
C GLY A 122 3.24 0.38 -9.60
N GLY A 123 2.47 0.69 -8.55
CA GLY A 123 2.94 0.74 -7.17
C GLY A 123 4.04 1.79 -6.96
N ASN A 124 4.01 2.87 -7.74
CA ASN A 124 4.98 3.95 -7.69
C ASN A 124 4.79 4.86 -6.48
N ILE A 125 3.55 5.15 -6.07
CA ILE A 125 3.24 5.94 -4.88
C ILE A 125 3.76 5.21 -3.64
N LEU A 126 3.51 3.89 -3.54
CA LEU A 126 4.01 3.08 -2.43
C LEU A 126 5.54 3.02 -2.41
N ARG A 127 6.18 2.98 -3.58
CA ARG A 127 7.63 2.85 -3.72
C ARG A 127 8.39 4.16 -3.46
N HIS A 128 7.89 5.27 -3.97
CA HIS A 128 8.58 6.57 -3.94
C HIS A 128 8.00 7.53 -2.90
N GLY A 129 6.82 7.24 -2.37
CA GLY A 129 6.09 8.12 -1.47
C GLY A 129 5.33 9.25 -2.20
N PRO A 130 4.82 10.22 -1.42
CA PRO A 130 4.05 11.34 -1.93
C PRO A 130 4.85 12.22 -2.89
N VAL A 131 4.18 12.80 -3.88
CA VAL A 131 4.81 13.59 -4.96
C VAL A 131 5.38 14.94 -4.51
N ASP A 132 4.98 15.42 -3.34
CA ASP A 132 5.41 16.67 -2.72
C ASP A 132 6.42 16.43 -1.58
N ALA A 133 6.47 15.21 -1.03
CA ALA A 133 7.43 14.81 -0.01
C ALA A 133 8.83 14.61 -0.57
N VAL A 134 8.88 14.10 -1.80
CA VAL A 134 10.17 13.93 -2.46
C VAL A 134 10.55 15.34 -2.95
N GLY A 135 11.64 15.84 -2.40
CA GLY A 135 11.95 17.26 -2.36
C GLY A 135 11.91 17.91 -3.73
N GLY A 136 11.32 19.11 -3.76
CA GLY A 136 11.42 20.03 -4.89
C GLY A 136 12.87 20.16 -5.37
N VAL A 137 13.00 20.56 -6.63
CA VAL A 137 14.26 21.01 -7.23
C VAL A 137 14.69 22.32 -6.56
N SER A 138 15.01 22.26 -5.28
CA SER A 138 15.91 23.17 -4.60
C SER A 138 17.19 22.38 -4.38
N SER A 139 18.28 22.89 -4.92
CA SER A 139 19.64 22.40 -4.76
C SER A 139 19.89 21.71 -3.42
N ARG A 140 19.70 20.39 -3.37
CA ARG A 140 20.38 19.55 -2.40
C ARG A 140 21.65 19.11 -3.09
N THR A 141 22.76 19.73 -2.72
CA THR A 141 24.07 19.09 -2.79
C THR A 141 24.02 17.87 -1.87
N SER A 142 23.49 16.77 -2.38
CA SER A 142 23.76 15.45 -1.81
C SER A 142 24.89 14.85 -2.64
N ASP A 143 26.06 14.70 -2.02
CA ASP A 143 27.18 13.87 -2.50
C ASP A 143 26.81 12.37 -2.56
N GLU A 144 25.55 12.04 -2.88
CA GLU A 144 25.14 10.66 -3.15
C GLU A 144 25.35 10.40 -4.63
N PRO A 145 26.22 9.44 -5.00
CA PRO A 145 26.51 9.19 -6.40
C PRO A 145 25.24 8.75 -7.12
N ALA A 146 25.01 9.36 -8.30
CA ALA A 146 23.93 8.97 -9.19
C ALA A 146 23.95 7.45 -9.40
N PRO A 147 22.79 6.76 -9.40
CA PRO A 147 22.73 5.32 -9.48
C PRO A 147 23.49 4.82 -10.72
N ALA A 148 24.44 3.93 -10.48
CA ALA A 148 25.33 3.38 -11.49
C ALA A 148 25.24 1.86 -11.52
N LYS A 149 25.62 1.28 -12.66
CA LYS A 149 25.69 -0.15 -12.93
C LYS A 149 27.06 -0.48 -13.50
N GLU A 150 27.57 -1.66 -13.24
CA GLU A 150 28.84 -2.12 -13.81
C GLU A 150 28.59 -2.78 -15.17
N CYS A 151 29.40 -2.43 -16.17
CA CYS A 151 29.37 -3.10 -17.46
C CYS A 151 29.92 -4.53 -17.31
N PRO A 152 29.17 -5.58 -17.67
CA PRO A 152 29.66 -6.96 -17.54
C PRO A 152 30.82 -7.30 -18.47
N GLU A 153 31.03 -6.52 -19.54
CA GLU A 153 32.08 -6.77 -20.53
C GLU A 153 33.39 -6.05 -20.21
N CYS A 154 33.32 -4.79 -19.77
CA CYS A 154 34.52 -3.96 -19.55
C CYS A 154 34.64 -3.39 -18.13
N GLN A 155 33.74 -3.77 -17.23
CA GLN A 155 33.72 -3.41 -15.81
C GLN A 155 33.67 -1.89 -15.52
N SER A 156 33.39 -1.07 -16.53
CA SER A 156 33.21 0.36 -16.34
C SER A 156 31.95 0.63 -15.54
N ILE A 157 32.03 1.58 -14.61
CA ILE A 157 30.88 2.07 -13.84
C ILE A 157 30.09 3.04 -14.74
N ILE A 158 28.91 2.62 -15.17
CA ILE A 158 28.06 3.34 -16.12
C ILE A 158 26.83 3.87 -15.38
N ALA A 159 26.42 5.10 -15.64
CA ALA A 159 25.15 5.61 -15.12
C ALA A 159 23.98 4.69 -15.53
N ALA A 160 23.06 4.38 -14.60
CA ALA A 160 22.05 3.34 -14.78
C ALA A 160 21.15 3.53 -16.03
N GLY A 161 20.97 4.77 -16.49
CA GLY A 161 20.15 5.15 -17.64
C GLY A 161 20.72 4.85 -19.03
N TYR A 162 21.98 4.44 -19.16
CA TYR A 162 22.58 4.14 -20.47
C TYR A 162 22.05 2.82 -21.06
N THR A 163 21.63 2.82 -22.32
CA THR A 163 21.19 1.62 -23.05
C THR A 163 22.34 0.82 -23.65
N ALA A 164 23.51 1.44 -23.83
CA ALA A 164 24.75 0.79 -24.21
C ALA A 164 25.93 1.37 -23.39
N CYS A 165 26.95 0.56 -23.14
CA CYS A 165 28.16 0.98 -22.43
C CYS A 165 28.92 2.01 -23.30
N PRO A 166 29.19 3.23 -22.80
CA PRO A 166 29.93 4.25 -23.56
C PRO A 166 31.41 3.88 -23.79
N THR A 167 31.95 2.95 -23.01
CA THR A 167 33.36 2.53 -23.11
C THR A 167 33.57 1.46 -24.18
N CYS A 168 32.69 0.46 -24.27
CA CYS A 168 32.89 -0.72 -25.13
C CYS A 168 31.73 -1.01 -26.10
N GLY A 169 30.60 -0.32 -25.97
CA GLY A 169 29.43 -0.55 -26.83
C GLY A 169 28.51 -1.70 -26.40
N TYR A 170 28.78 -2.40 -25.29
CA TYR A 170 27.91 -3.45 -24.76
C TYR A 170 26.46 -2.95 -24.57
N VAL A 171 25.49 -3.58 -25.24
CA VAL A 171 24.07 -3.22 -25.15
C VAL A 171 23.45 -3.90 -23.94
N PHE A 172 22.94 -3.11 -22.99
CA PHE A 172 22.33 -3.64 -21.78
C PHE A 172 20.95 -4.25 -22.10
N PRO A 173 20.58 -5.40 -21.51
CA PRO A 173 19.26 -5.98 -21.70
C PRO A 173 18.17 -5.00 -21.23
N PRO A 174 17.02 -4.96 -21.92
CA PRO A 174 15.91 -4.11 -21.52
C PRO A 174 15.47 -4.47 -20.10
N PRO A 175 15.17 -3.48 -19.24
CA PRO A 175 14.75 -3.74 -17.87
C PRO A 175 13.50 -4.61 -17.88
N GLN A 176 13.51 -5.68 -17.09
CA GLN A 176 12.35 -6.56 -16.94
C GLN A 176 11.18 -5.77 -16.35
N LEU A 177 10.17 -5.50 -17.19
CA LEU A 177 8.96 -4.81 -16.80
C LEU A 177 8.14 -5.73 -15.89
N HIS A 178 8.02 -5.38 -14.62
CA HIS A 178 7.08 -6.05 -13.72
C HIS A 178 5.64 -5.67 -14.13
N ALA A 179 4.70 -6.60 -13.94
CA ALA A 179 3.28 -6.38 -14.24
C ALA A 179 2.69 -5.26 -13.37
N HIS A 180 1.74 -4.49 -13.92
CA HIS A 180 0.92 -3.56 -13.17
C HIS A 180 -0.14 -4.32 -12.36
N ALA A 181 -0.53 -3.77 -11.21
CA ALA A 181 -1.59 -4.31 -10.37
C ALA A 181 -2.95 -4.23 -11.07
N ALA A 182 -3.90 -5.06 -10.61
CA ALA A 182 -5.27 -5.04 -11.13
C ALA A 182 -6.04 -3.79 -10.70
N GLU A 183 -5.68 -3.21 -9.55
CA GLU A 183 -6.33 -2.05 -8.93
C GLU A 183 -5.35 -0.89 -8.73
N ALA A 184 -5.86 0.35 -8.72
CA ALA A 184 -5.05 1.52 -8.43
C ALA A 184 -4.69 1.60 -6.93
N SER A 185 -3.48 2.09 -6.62
CA SER A 185 -3.03 2.31 -5.25
C SER A 185 -3.95 3.27 -4.50
N THR A 186 -4.34 2.88 -3.27
CA THR A 186 -5.07 3.74 -2.33
C THR A 186 -4.14 4.62 -1.48
N ALA A 187 -2.83 4.58 -1.71
CA ALA A 187 -1.87 5.42 -0.98
C ALA A 187 -2.06 6.90 -1.34
N GLY A 188 -1.96 7.78 -0.33
CA GLY A 188 -2.05 9.23 -0.53
C GLY A 188 -0.94 9.76 -1.44
N ILE A 189 -1.30 10.59 -2.40
CA ILE A 189 -0.35 11.13 -3.38
C ILE A 189 0.32 12.43 -2.93
N ILE A 190 -0.30 13.15 -2.00
CA ILE A 190 0.21 14.38 -1.38
C ILE A 190 0.45 14.13 0.12
N THR A 191 1.50 14.72 0.66
CA THR A 191 1.88 14.61 2.08
C THR A 191 0.75 15.08 2.97
N GLY A 192 0.49 14.34 4.06
CA GLY A 192 -0.59 14.63 4.99
C GLY A 192 -1.98 14.19 4.54
N GLN A 193 -2.15 13.72 3.29
CA GLN A 193 -3.39 13.06 2.89
C GLN A 193 -3.55 11.75 3.67
N ALA A 194 -4.57 11.70 4.52
CA ALA A 194 -4.90 10.50 5.28
C ALA A 194 -5.83 9.61 4.45
N THR A 195 -5.48 8.35 4.31
CA THR A 195 -6.38 7.32 3.80
C THR A 195 -6.70 6.34 4.92
N THR A 196 -7.88 5.74 4.84
CA THR A 196 -8.37 4.79 5.83
C THR A 196 -8.81 3.53 5.11
N SER A 197 -8.28 2.39 5.51
CA SER A 197 -8.60 1.08 4.95
C SER A 197 -9.04 0.13 6.06
N GLU A 198 -10.06 -0.66 5.76
CA GLU A 198 -10.52 -1.72 6.65
C GLU A 198 -9.95 -3.06 6.18
N HIS A 199 -9.47 -3.86 7.13
CA HIS A 199 -8.84 -5.14 6.86
C HIS A 199 -9.48 -6.24 7.71
N PRO A 200 -9.96 -7.34 7.10
CA PRO A 200 -10.38 -8.52 7.84
C PRO A 200 -9.16 -9.15 8.52
N VAL A 201 -9.31 -9.47 9.80
CA VAL A 201 -8.25 -10.11 10.59
C VAL A 201 -8.43 -11.62 10.51
N ARG A 202 -7.35 -12.32 10.14
CA ARG A 202 -7.29 -13.78 10.08
C ARG A 202 -6.87 -14.36 11.42
N GLN A 203 -5.82 -13.80 12.01
CA GLN A 203 -5.24 -14.26 13.26
C GLN A 203 -4.63 -13.08 14.02
N VAL A 204 -4.57 -13.21 15.34
CA VAL A 204 -3.94 -12.22 16.23
C VAL A 204 -2.85 -12.92 17.02
N TYR A 205 -1.66 -12.31 17.08
CA TYR A 205 -0.52 -12.80 17.85
C TYR A 205 -0.19 -11.80 18.95
N TYR A 206 0.22 -12.32 20.10
CA TYR A 206 0.55 -11.55 21.29
C TYR A 206 1.99 -11.85 21.67
N SER A 207 2.79 -10.82 21.92
CA SER A 207 4.16 -11.00 22.39
C SER A 207 4.58 -9.88 23.33
N VAL A 208 5.54 -10.19 24.20
CA VAL A 208 6.18 -9.17 25.04
C VAL A 208 7.18 -8.40 24.19
N HIS A 209 7.05 -7.07 24.17
CA HIS A 209 7.96 -6.18 23.44
C HIS A 209 8.70 -5.25 24.40
N THR A 210 10.02 -5.23 24.23
CA THR A 210 10.96 -4.28 24.84
C THR A 210 11.51 -3.35 23.76
N LYS A 211 11.67 -2.08 24.09
CA LYS A 211 12.32 -1.12 23.18
C LYS A 211 13.77 -1.55 22.94
N ARG A 212 14.24 -1.43 21.70
CA ARG A 212 15.63 -1.78 21.35
C ARG A 212 16.62 -0.96 22.18
N GLY A 213 17.55 -1.64 22.85
CA GLY A 213 18.57 -1.02 23.71
C GLY A 213 18.07 -0.59 25.10
N ALA A 214 16.85 -1.00 25.48
CA ALA A 214 16.32 -0.78 26.81
C ALA A 214 17.05 -1.62 27.88
N ASP A 215 17.16 -1.06 29.07
CA ASP A 215 17.58 -1.81 30.26
C ASP A 215 16.45 -2.71 30.79
N GLU A 216 16.76 -3.59 31.72
CA GLU A 216 15.79 -4.53 32.29
C GLU A 216 14.69 -3.83 33.10
N ALA A 217 14.95 -2.61 33.60
CA ALA A 217 14.01 -1.79 34.34
C ALA A 217 13.01 -1.03 33.44
N THR A 218 13.24 -0.99 32.13
CA THR A 218 12.36 -0.29 31.19
C THR A 218 11.01 -1.01 31.10
N PRO A 219 9.87 -0.29 31.30
CA PRO A 219 8.54 -0.88 31.22
C PRO A 219 8.27 -1.59 29.90
N LYS A 220 7.77 -2.82 29.98
CA LYS A 220 7.46 -3.62 28.79
C LYS A 220 6.08 -3.27 28.24
N THR A 221 5.91 -3.55 26.95
CA THR A 221 4.65 -3.38 26.23
C THR A 221 4.15 -4.72 25.73
N LEU A 222 2.84 -4.92 25.75
CA LEU A 222 2.21 -6.00 25.00
C LEU A 222 2.15 -5.58 23.53
N ARG A 223 2.84 -6.31 22.65
CA ARG A 223 2.71 -6.15 21.20
C ARG A 223 1.60 -7.04 20.70
N VAL A 224 0.69 -6.45 19.94
CA VAL A 224 -0.44 -7.14 19.31
C VAL A 224 -0.24 -7.07 17.80
N GLU A 225 -0.17 -8.22 17.14
CA GLU A 225 0.03 -8.32 15.69
C GLU A 225 -1.21 -8.92 15.04
N TYR A 226 -1.82 -8.18 14.12
CA TYR A 226 -2.99 -8.58 13.36
C TYR A 226 -2.56 -9.07 11.97
N GLU A 227 -2.77 -10.34 11.68
CA GLU A 227 -2.54 -10.93 10.36
C GLU A 227 -3.75 -10.64 9.47
N ILE A 228 -3.54 -9.81 8.44
CA ILE A 228 -4.59 -9.37 7.50
C ILE A 228 -4.48 -10.06 6.13
N GLY A 229 -3.43 -10.85 5.92
CA GLY A 229 -3.14 -11.54 4.67
C GLY A 229 -1.86 -12.36 4.80
N TRP A 230 -1.49 -13.10 3.75
CA TRP A 230 -0.29 -13.94 3.77
C TRP A 230 0.97 -13.11 4.03
N ARG A 231 1.55 -13.26 5.23
CA ARG A 231 2.71 -12.49 5.71
C ARG A 231 2.51 -10.97 5.80
N CYS A 232 1.25 -10.51 5.85
CA CYS A 232 0.90 -9.10 6.02
C CYS A 232 0.37 -8.85 7.43
N PHE A 233 1.07 -8.03 8.21
CA PHE A 233 0.75 -7.77 9.61
C PHE A 233 0.68 -6.27 9.89
N HIS A 234 -0.27 -5.87 10.74
CA HIS A 234 -0.24 -4.58 11.43
C HIS A 234 -0.01 -4.79 12.92
N SER A 235 0.81 -3.95 13.54
CA SER A 235 1.12 -4.03 14.97
C SER A 235 0.60 -2.82 15.74
N GLU A 236 0.15 -3.03 16.97
CA GLU A 236 0.03 -1.98 17.98
C GLU A 236 0.72 -2.39 19.29
N TRP A 237 1.06 -1.40 20.11
CA TRP A 237 1.77 -1.58 21.38
C TRP A 237 0.91 -1.08 22.52
N ILE A 238 0.62 -1.97 23.46
CA ILE A 238 -0.23 -1.72 24.62
C ILE A 238 0.66 -1.57 25.85
N CYS A 239 0.61 -0.39 26.46
CA CYS A 239 1.50 0.02 27.54
C CYS A 239 1.08 -0.54 28.91
N ILE A 240 1.07 -1.87 29.05
CA ILE A 240 0.65 -2.57 30.27
C ILE A 240 1.50 -2.15 31.47
N GLU A 241 2.83 -2.17 31.40
CA GLU A 241 3.68 -1.88 32.57
C GLU A 241 3.97 -0.38 32.78
N HIS A 242 3.43 0.49 31.93
CA HIS A 242 3.67 1.94 32.05
C HIS A 242 2.83 2.56 33.17
N ALA A 243 3.06 3.84 33.44
CA ALA A 243 2.27 4.63 34.38
C ALA A 243 1.48 5.74 33.67
N GLY A 244 0.55 6.37 34.41
CA GLY A 244 -0.19 7.54 33.96
C GLY A 244 -1.12 7.26 32.78
N TRP A 245 -1.18 8.21 31.84
CA TRP A 245 -2.10 8.17 30.71
C TRP A 245 -1.92 6.93 29.82
N ALA A 246 -0.67 6.49 29.60
CA ALA A 246 -0.38 5.31 28.78
C ALA A 246 -0.97 4.02 29.40
N ARG A 247 -0.92 3.89 30.73
CA ARG A 247 -1.55 2.78 31.46
C ARG A 247 -3.07 2.82 31.39
N GLN A 248 -3.67 3.99 31.54
CA GLN A 248 -5.12 4.15 31.45
C GLN A 248 -5.65 3.71 30.07
N LYS A 249 -4.94 4.07 28.99
CA LYS A 249 -5.26 3.59 27.64
C LYS A 249 -5.13 2.08 27.50
N ALA A 250 -4.12 1.48 28.13
CA ALA A 250 -3.95 0.02 28.15
C ALA A 250 -5.07 -0.69 28.91
N GLU A 251 -5.51 -0.14 30.05
CA GLU A 251 -6.64 -0.65 30.83
C GLU A 251 -7.96 -0.57 30.05
N GLU A 252 -8.23 0.54 29.37
CA GLU A 252 -9.38 0.67 28.48
C GLU A 252 -9.34 -0.37 27.34
N TRP A 253 -8.17 -0.53 26.71
CA TRP A 253 -7.97 -1.50 25.63
C TRP A 253 -8.29 -2.92 26.11
N TRP A 254 -7.81 -3.28 27.31
CA TRP A 254 -8.05 -4.58 27.92
C TRP A 254 -9.53 -4.78 28.26
N ARG A 255 -10.15 -3.83 28.97
CA ARG A 255 -11.55 -3.92 29.41
C ARG A 255 -12.53 -3.98 28.24
N ARG A 256 -12.18 -3.46 27.06
CA ARG A 256 -13.01 -3.61 25.85
C ARG A 256 -12.98 -5.04 25.30
N ARG A 257 -11.93 -5.81 25.57
CA ARG A 257 -11.71 -7.16 25.02
C ARG A 257 -11.90 -8.28 26.03
N SER A 258 -11.75 -7.99 27.32
CA SER A 258 -11.76 -8.99 28.37
C SER A 258 -12.75 -8.66 29.48
N ARG A 259 -13.23 -9.72 30.15
CA ARG A 259 -13.86 -9.65 31.47
C ARG A 259 -12.86 -9.95 32.60
N ALA A 260 -11.67 -10.45 32.26
CA ALA A 260 -10.61 -10.75 33.22
C ALA A 260 -10.05 -9.46 33.84
N PRO A 261 -9.48 -9.53 35.07
CA PRO A 261 -8.72 -8.44 35.66
C PRO A 261 -7.64 -7.92 34.70
N VAL A 262 -7.36 -6.62 34.76
CA VAL A 262 -6.31 -6.06 33.91
C VAL A 262 -4.94 -6.53 34.43
N PRO A 263 -4.10 -7.16 33.58
CA PRO A 263 -2.79 -7.64 33.99
C PRO A 263 -1.87 -6.50 34.42
N LEU A 264 -0.92 -6.81 35.29
CA LEU A 264 0.08 -5.86 35.77
C LEU A 264 1.34 -5.90 34.91
N THR A 265 1.66 -7.07 34.35
CA THR A 265 2.85 -7.25 33.49
C THR A 265 2.48 -7.57 32.04
N ALA A 266 3.35 -7.24 31.10
CA ALA A 266 3.17 -7.62 29.70
C ALA A 266 3.18 -9.15 29.53
N ALA A 267 3.94 -9.87 30.36
CA ALA A 267 3.99 -11.33 30.36
C ALA A 267 2.65 -11.96 30.80
N GLU A 268 2.05 -11.45 31.88
CA GLU A 268 0.69 -11.86 32.30
C GLU A 268 -0.34 -11.57 31.21
N ALA A 269 -0.22 -10.43 30.54
CA ALA A 269 -1.12 -10.04 29.47
C ALA A 269 -1.04 -11.01 28.27
N VAL A 270 0.15 -11.44 27.88
CA VAL A 270 0.36 -12.45 26.84
C VAL A 270 -0.24 -13.79 27.28
N ALA A 271 0.11 -14.27 28.48
CA ALA A 271 -0.38 -15.56 28.98
C ALA A 271 -1.92 -15.62 29.05
N ALA A 272 -2.56 -14.55 29.53
CA ALA A 272 -4.01 -14.46 29.57
C ALA A 272 -4.63 -14.38 28.15
N ALA A 273 -3.98 -13.66 27.22
CA ALA A 273 -4.45 -13.62 25.84
C ALA A 273 -4.37 -14.99 25.14
N GLU A 274 -3.27 -15.72 25.33
CA GLU A 274 -3.07 -17.09 24.83
C GLU A 274 -4.05 -18.09 25.47
N ALA A 275 -4.42 -17.87 26.72
CA ALA A 275 -5.46 -18.63 27.42
C ALA A 275 -6.90 -18.26 26.98
N GLY A 276 -7.06 -17.36 26.00
CA GLY A 276 -8.37 -16.99 25.47
C GLY A 276 -9.14 -15.96 26.29
N ALA A 277 -8.46 -15.14 27.12
CA ALA A 277 -9.11 -14.10 27.91
C ALA A 277 -9.57 -12.88 27.09
N LEU A 278 -9.19 -12.78 25.81
CA LEU A 278 -9.55 -11.67 24.92
C LEU A 278 -10.60 -12.11 23.89
N CYS A 279 -11.55 -11.23 23.58
CA CYS A 279 -12.46 -11.43 22.46
C CYS A 279 -11.71 -11.50 21.13
N THR A 280 -12.33 -12.15 20.15
CA THR A 280 -11.80 -12.14 18.78
C THR A 280 -11.84 -10.72 18.21
N THR A 281 -10.87 -10.40 17.34
CA THR A 281 -10.90 -9.19 16.51
C THR A 281 -11.17 -9.64 15.08
N THR A 282 -12.29 -9.22 14.50
CA THR A 282 -12.73 -9.65 13.16
C THR A 282 -12.20 -8.75 12.06
N ALA A 283 -12.03 -7.46 12.35
CA ALA A 283 -11.44 -6.49 11.43
C ALA A 283 -10.74 -5.37 12.18
N ILE A 284 -9.78 -4.73 11.51
CA ILE A 284 -9.13 -3.50 11.97
C ILE A 284 -9.26 -2.40 10.93
N THR A 285 -9.35 -1.16 11.41
CA THR A 285 -9.30 0.03 10.56
C THR A 285 -7.94 0.68 10.71
N VAL A 286 -7.22 0.79 9.61
CA VAL A 286 -5.86 1.33 9.54
C VAL A 286 -5.92 2.69 8.88
N ARG A 287 -5.31 3.68 9.51
CA ARG A 287 -5.10 5.01 8.95
C ARG A 287 -3.65 5.13 8.50
N SER A 288 -3.47 5.35 7.21
CA SER A 288 -2.19 5.68 6.59
C SER A 288 -2.14 7.18 6.32
N VAL A 289 -1.05 7.84 6.72
CA VAL A 289 -0.82 9.24 6.41
C VAL A 289 0.36 9.31 5.46
N ALA A 290 0.13 9.85 4.27
CA ALA A 290 1.18 10.07 3.28
C ALA A 290 2.37 10.85 3.90
N GLY A 291 3.54 10.21 3.94
CA GLY A 291 4.78 10.76 4.53
C GLY A 291 5.11 10.26 5.94
N GLU A 292 4.21 9.56 6.63
CA GLU A 292 4.53 8.89 7.90
C GLU A 292 5.07 7.46 7.63
N PRO A 293 6.13 7.02 8.34
CA PRO A 293 6.74 5.70 8.12
C PRO A 293 5.90 4.53 8.65
N TYR A 294 4.87 4.81 9.46
CA TYR A 294 4.07 3.79 10.11
C TYR A 294 2.59 4.13 10.04
N ASP A 295 1.80 3.12 9.65
CA ASP A 295 0.35 3.19 9.74
C ASP A 295 -0.12 3.09 11.19
N ARG A 296 -1.31 3.64 11.46
CA ARG A 296 -1.92 3.60 12.80
C ARG A 296 -3.24 2.84 12.76
N ILE A 297 -3.40 1.86 13.65
CA ILE A 297 -4.69 1.23 13.88
C ILE A 297 -5.56 2.22 14.67
N ILE A 298 -6.71 2.60 14.11
CA ILE A 298 -7.59 3.61 14.70
C ILE A 298 -8.92 3.03 15.20
N ALA A 299 -9.33 1.85 14.73
CA ALA A 299 -10.53 1.17 15.19
C ALA A 299 -10.41 -0.35 15.05
N HIS A 300 -11.27 -1.06 15.78
CA HIS A 300 -11.36 -2.52 15.82
C HIS A 300 -12.82 -2.94 15.78
N GLN A 301 -13.12 -3.96 14.99
CA GLN A 301 -14.36 -4.72 15.11
C GLN A 301 -14.10 -5.92 16.03
N LEU A 302 -14.78 -5.94 17.18
CA LEU A 302 -14.56 -6.92 18.24
C LEU A 302 -15.74 -7.88 18.33
N GLY A 303 -15.45 -9.17 18.52
CA GLY A 303 -16.44 -10.18 18.85
C GLY A 303 -16.89 -10.11 20.31
N GLU A 304 -17.65 -11.12 20.73
CA GLU A 304 -18.11 -11.20 22.11
C GLU A 304 -16.96 -11.45 23.10
N LYS A 305 -17.07 -10.85 24.28
CA LYS A 305 -16.09 -11.06 25.36
C LYS A 305 -16.22 -12.48 25.89
N PRO A 306 -15.09 -13.21 26.03
CA PRO A 306 -15.12 -14.53 26.62
C PRO A 306 -15.61 -14.47 28.08
N PRO A 307 -16.28 -15.51 28.57
CA PRO A 307 -16.60 -15.62 29.98
C PRO A 307 -15.29 -15.69 30.78
N TRP A 308 -15.26 -15.02 31.94
CA TRP A 308 -14.14 -15.08 32.86
C TRP A 308 -14.55 -15.93 34.06
N ARG A 309 -13.74 -16.94 34.41
CA ARG A 309 -13.88 -17.77 35.61
C ARG A 309 -12.68 -17.56 36.50
N GLN A 310 -12.89 -17.42 37.80
CA GLN A 310 -11.81 -17.32 38.76
C GLN A 310 -11.28 -18.73 39.05
N MET A 311 -9.96 -18.89 39.15
CA MET A 311 -9.36 -20.18 39.49
C MET A 311 -9.80 -20.56 40.92
N GLY A 312 -10.78 -21.46 41.02
CA GLY A 312 -11.50 -21.77 42.27
C GLY A 312 -13.02 -21.90 42.12
N ASP A 313 -13.60 -21.49 40.99
CA ASP A 313 -15.00 -21.76 40.66
C ASP A 313 -15.16 -23.26 40.34
N VAL A 314 -15.56 -24.05 41.34
CA VAL A 314 -15.96 -25.45 41.15
C VAL A 314 -17.31 -25.41 40.44
N ASP A 315 -17.40 -25.98 39.23
CA ASP A 315 -18.70 -26.30 38.66
C ASP A 315 -19.38 -27.27 39.64
N ASP A 316 -20.55 -26.91 40.19
CA ASP A 316 -21.41 -27.93 40.78
C ASP A 316 -21.60 -28.99 39.69
N PRO A 317 -21.27 -30.26 39.96
CA PRO A 317 -21.47 -31.31 38.98
C PRO A 317 -22.94 -31.28 38.54
N PRO A 318 -23.24 -31.47 37.25
CA PRO A 318 -24.63 -31.56 36.81
C PRO A 318 -25.32 -32.66 37.63
N ASP A 319 -26.49 -32.38 38.19
CA ASP A 319 -27.37 -33.22 39.03
C ASP A 319 -27.82 -34.56 38.38
N SER A 320 -27.07 -35.11 37.43
CA SER A 320 -27.49 -36.20 36.54
C SER A 320 -26.73 -37.51 36.68
N TYR A 321 -25.90 -37.71 37.72
CA TYR A 321 -25.30 -39.02 38.01
C TYR A 321 -25.66 -39.60 39.38
N ALA A 322 -26.77 -39.20 39.96
CA ALA A 322 -27.36 -39.95 41.07
C ALA A 322 -27.89 -41.31 40.57
N SER A 323 -27.08 -42.35 40.79
CA SER A 323 -27.45 -43.77 40.88
C SER A 323 -28.11 -44.42 39.67
N THR A 324 -27.31 -45.16 38.87
CA THR A 324 -27.60 -46.54 38.48
C THR A 324 -26.36 -47.15 37.81
N LEU A 325 -25.43 -47.69 38.58
CA LEU A 325 -24.50 -48.71 38.07
C LEU A 325 -24.43 -49.81 39.15
N SER A 326 -24.95 -50.99 38.81
CA SER A 326 -24.84 -52.22 39.57
C SER A 326 -23.44 -52.82 39.41
N ASP A 327 -22.92 -53.36 40.51
CA ASP A 327 -21.53 -53.84 40.73
C ASP A 327 -21.07 -55.06 39.91
N ASP A 328 -21.72 -55.40 38.79
CA ASP A 328 -21.42 -56.63 38.04
C ASP A 328 -21.25 -56.34 36.55
N GLU A 329 -20.10 -55.79 36.14
CA GLU A 329 -19.48 -56.04 34.83
C GLU A 329 -18.17 -55.24 34.68
N VAL A 330 -17.07 -55.78 35.20
CA VAL A 330 -15.72 -55.43 34.74
C VAL A 330 -14.98 -56.73 34.39
N PRO A 331 -14.86 -57.10 33.10
CA PRO A 331 -13.89 -58.07 32.65
C PRO A 331 -12.56 -57.37 32.33
N PHE A 332 -11.48 -57.94 32.89
CA PHE A 332 -10.07 -57.54 32.80
C PHE A 332 -9.55 -57.20 31.40
#